data_AF-A0A1V6X9C4-F1
#
_entry.id   AF-A0A1V6X9C4-F1
#
_cell.length_a   1.000
_cell.length_b   1.000
_cell.length_c   1.000
_cell.angle_alpha   90.00
_cell.angle_beta   90.00
_cell.angle_gamma   90.00
#
_symmetry.space_group_name_H-M   'P 1'
#
loop_
_entity.id
_entity.type
_entity.pdbx_description
1 polymer ?
#
loop_
_entity_poly.entity_id
_entity_poly.type
_entity_poly.pdbx_seq_one_letter_code
_entity_poly.pdbx_strand_id
1 'polypeptide(L)'
;MAPTTKPKVRRRKPRVRKKNRGFRAREGHARPIDAGSPAQPLTEVLNETGKRRKPKKTWAALIPVSDDPLEENIVEQVPLPDGYVLVPKGDVYITRHCRSKTKESERIVYVVYNRTGKRTLGIRVPKEIYEEVLESAAATKDSRASAVQVRDAKDLSKSRELLKNEFPLMPKETLEIVLEHAFLKGSGRVGRTAMISDERKTLLAVEAHIRHVHTPYEKLLEEGVSRKDAREQVWPTIQAIERTWQGCEENETTLALRPVED
;
A
#
# COMPACT_ATOMS: atom_id res chain seq x y z
N MET A 1 -19.17 36.94 22.57
CA MET A 1 -19.84 35.63 22.75
C MET A 1 -20.39 35.18 21.41
N ALA A 2 -19.75 34.20 20.77
CA ALA A 2 -20.21 33.61 19.51
C ALA A 2 -20.48 32.12 19.75
N PRO A 3 -21.63 31.56 19.32
CA PRO A 3 -21.96 30.16 19.59
C PRO A 3 -21.23 29.23 18.60
N THR A 4 -20.46 28.28 19.15
CA THR A 4 -19.73 27.26 18.42
C THR A 4 -20.60 26.00 18.25
N THR A 5 -21.00 25.70 17.02
CA THR A 5 -21.78 24.50 16.69
C THR A 5 -20.84 23.32 16.42
N LYS A 6 -20.86 22.29 17.29
CA LYS A 6 -20.07 21.05 17.13
C LYS A 6 -20.66 20.14 16.03
N PRO A 7 -19.84 19.52 15.16
CA PRO A 7 -20.35 18.57 14.17
C PRO A 7 -20.57 17.17 14.75
N LYS A 8 -21.70 16.57 14.37
CA LYS A 8 -22.22 15.27 14.84
C LYS A 8 -21.52 14.10 14.12
N VAL A 9 -20.63 13.38 14.80
CA VAL A 9 -19.93 12.20 14.25
C VAL A 9 -20.89 11.01 14.16
N ARG A 10 -21.23 10.58 12.93
CA ARG A 10 -22.01 9.36 12.66
C ARG A 10 -21.12 8.11 12.79
N ARG A 11 -21.34 7.31 13.83
CA ARG A 11 -20.73 5.98 14.00
C ARG A 11 -21.35 4.97 13.03
N ARG A 12 -20.53 4.35 12.17
CA ARG A 12 -20.94 3.22 11.29
C ARG A 12 -20.83 1.89 12.05
N LYS A 13 -21.90 1.09 12.04
CA LYS A 13 -21.94 -0.28 12.62
C LYS A 13 -21.20 -1.29 11.73
N PRO A 14 -20.58 -2.34 12.30
CA PRO A 14 -19.86 -3.37 11.52
C PRO A 14 -20.83 -4.36 10.84
N ARG A 15 -20.49 -4.75 9.60
CA ARG A 15 -21.22 -5.75 8.79
C ARG A 15 -20.85 -7.18 9.23
N VAL A 16 -21.83 -7.90 9.76
CA VAL A 16 -21.73 -9.35 10.03
C VAL A 16 -21.88 -10.13 8.71
N ARG A 17 -20.89 -10.96 8.37
CA ARG A 17 -20.89 -11.88 7.22
C ARG A 17 -21.62 -13.18 7.61
N LYS A 18 -22.84 -13.40 7.11
CA LYS A 18 -23.51 -14.72 7.17
C LYS A 18 -22.88 -15.69 6.16
N LYS A 19 -22.34 -16.81 6.64
CA LYS A 19 -21.91 -17.97 5.84
C LYS A 19 -23.12 -18.87 5.59
N ASN A 20 -23.62 -18.91 4.36
CA ASN A 20 -24.54 -19.97 3.94
C ASN A 20 -23.72 -21.17 3.45
N ARG A 21 -23.73 -22.27 4.20
CA ARG A 21 -23.35 -23.61 3.74
C ARG A 21 -24.65 -24.38 3.49
N GLY A 22 -25.06 -24.50 2.23
CA GLY A 22 -26.13 -25.40 1.82
C GLY A 22 -25.53 -26.74 1.40
N PHE A 23 -25.74 -27.77 2.22
CA PHE A 23 -25.58 -29.16 1.82
C PHE A 23 -26.76 -29.52 0.89
N ARG A 24 -26.49 -29.95 -0.34
CA ARG A 24 -27.48 -30.57 -1.23
C ARG A 24 -27.23 -32.07 -1.26
N ALA A 25 -28.10 -32.84 -0.63
CA ALA A 25 -28.18 -34.29 -0.81
C ALA A 25 -28.69 -34.59 -2.23
N ARG A 26 -28.02 -35.51 -2.93
CA ARG A 26 -28.46 -36.10 -4.20
C ARG A 26 -28.93 -37.51 -3.89
N GLU A 27 -30.23 -37.73 -3.84
CA GLU A 27 -30.82 -39.07 -3.93
C GLU A 27 -31.23 -39.30 -5.38
N GLY A 28 -30.67 -40.37 -5.97
CA GLY A 28 -31.00 -40.84 -7.30
C GLY A 28 -32.14 -41.85 -7.22
N HIS A 29 -33.17 -41.65 -8.04
CA HIS A 29 -34.13 -42.69 -8.38
C HIS A 29 -34.07 -42.95 -9.88
N ALA A 30 -33.63 -44.16 -10.22
CA ALA A 30 -33.78 -44.76 -11.54
C ALA A 30 -35.26 -45.10 -11.79
N ARG A 31 -35.75 -44.86 -13.01
CA ARG A 31 -37.03 -45.39 -13.49
C ARG A 31 -36.76 -46.51 -14.52
N PRO A 32 -37.55 -47.60 -14.51
CA PRO A 32 -37.40 -48.67 -15.48
C PRO A 32 -38.10 -48.35 -16.82
N ILE A 33 -37.72 -49.15 -17.80
CA ILE A 33 -38.02 -49.12 -19.23
C ILE A 33 -39.30 -49.92 -19.46
N ASP A 34 -40.25 -49.40 -20.24
CA ASP A 34 -41.10 -50.28 -21.06
C ASP A 34 -41.62 -49.60 -22.34
N ALA A 35 -41.90 -50.43 -23.33
CA ALA A 35 -41.92 -50.20 -24.77
C ALA A 35 -43.25 -49.69 -25.35
N GLY A 36 -43.18 -49.19 -26.60
CA GLY A 36 -44.36 -49.04 -27.47
C GLY A 36 -44.27 -47.88 -28.46
N SER A 37 -43.77 -48.13 -29.67
CA SER A 37 -43.81 -47.21 -30.83
C SER A 37 -45.17 -47.35 -31.57
N PRO A 38 -45.62 -46.38 -32.40
CA PRO A 38 -45.09 -46.28 -33.78
C PRO A 38 -44.95 -44.86 -34.36
N ALA A 39 -44.07 -44.74 -35.36
CA ALA A 39 -43.84 -43.59 -36.25
C ALA A 39 -45.05 -43.35 -37.19
N GLN A 40 -45.33 -42.20 -37.84
CA GLN A 40 -44.61 -41.08 -38.49
C GLN A 40 -45.62 -39.86 -38.62
N PRO A 41 -45.41 -38.70 -39.32
CA PRO A 41 -44.28 -38.20 -40.11
C PRO A 41 -43.85 -36.72 -39.85
N LEU A 42 -42.79 -36.38 -40.56
CA LEU A 42 -42.08 -35.12 -40.74
C LEU A 42 -42.95 -33.95 -41.23
N THR A 43 -43.34 -33.02 -40.35
CA THR A 43 -43.53 -31.61 -40.70
C THR A 43 -43.28 -30.72 -39.48
N GLU A 44 -42.20 -29.94 -39.57
CA GLU A 44 -42.16 -28.52 -39.20
C GLU A 44 -42.58 -28.17 -37.76
N VAL A 45 -41.58 -27.91 -36.92
CA VAL A 45 -41.49 -26.81 -35.94
C VAL A 45 -40.31 -27.13 -35.00
N LEU A 46 -39.55 -26.08 -34.64
CA LEU A 46 -38.38 -26.06 -33.73
C LEU A 46 -37.00 -26.06 -34.39
N ASN A 47 -36.80 -25.17 -35.36
CA ASN A 47 -35.48 -24.60 -35.65
C ASN A 47 -35.22 -23.38 -34.74
N GLU A 48 -35.33 -23.52 -33.41
CA GLU A 48 -35.06 -22.43 -32.46
C GLU A 48 -34.44 -22.93 -31.15
N THR A 49 -33.24 -23.50 -31.20
CA THR A 49 -32.34 -23.44 -30.03
C THR A 49 -30.91 -23.10 -30.44
N GLY A 50 -30.76 -22.14 -31.35
CA GLY A 50 -29.53 -21.37 -31.43
C GLY A 50 -29.34 -20.63 -30.12
N LYS A 51 -28.50 -21.16 -29.20
CA LYS A 51 -28.09 -20.48 -27.97
C LYS A 51 -27.67 -19.05 -28.34
N ARG A 52 -28.54 -18.06 -28.08
CA ARG A 52 -28.25 -16.65 -28.28
C ARG A 52 -26.98 -16.32 -27.48
N ARG A 53 -25.83 -16.29 -28.19
CA ARG A 53 -24.57 -15.85 -27.61
C ARG A 53 -24.81 -14.42 -27.14
N LYS A 54 -24.70 -14.18 -25.83
CA LYS A 54 -24.79 -12.82 -25.28
C LYS A 54 -23.84 -11.92 -26.09
N PRO A 55 -24.26 -10.72 -26.51
CA PRO A 55 -23.40 -9.82 -27.23
C PRO A 55 -22.13 -9.60 -26.41
N LYS A 56 -20.96 -9.81 -27.02
CA LYS A 56 -19.67 -9.56 -26.35
C LYS A 56 -19.69 -8.09 -25.96
N LYS A 57 -19.52 -7.78 -24.67
CA LYS A 57 -19.37 -6.39 -24.21
C LYS A 57 -18.25 -5.74 -25.02
N THR A 58 -18.50 -4.57 -25.60
CA THR A 58 -17.47 -3.78 -26.24
C THR A 58 -16.38 -3.46 -25.21
N TRP A 59 -15.12 -3.49 -25.63
CA TRP A 59 -14.00 -3.22 -24.72
C TRP A 59 -14.09 -1.82 -24.10
N ALA A 60 -14.74 -0.87 -24.78
CA ALA A 60 -15.02 0.47 -24.28
C ALA A 60 -15.86 0.47 -22.98
N ALA A 61 -16.74 -0.52 -22.79
CA ALA A 61 -17.55 -0.65 -21.57
C ALA A 61 -16.77 -1.29 -20.39
N LEU A 62 -15.53 -1.75 -20.61
CA LEU A 62 -14.68 -2.42 -19.62
C LEU A 62 -13.60 -1.52 -19.05
N ILE A 63 -13.30 -0.37 -19.68
CA ILE A 63 -12.24 0.54 -19.27
C ILE A 63 -12.86 1.84 -18.72
N PRO A 64 -12.28 2.45 -17.67
CA PRO A 64 -12.68 3.78 -17.24
C PRO A 64 -12.54 4.79 -18.40
N VAL A 65 -13.50 5.70 -18.54
CA VAL A 65 -13.36 6.85 -19.45
C VAL A 65 -12.28 7.77 -18.87
N SER A 66 -11.45 8.35 -19.75
CA SER A 66 -10.48 9.36 -19.36
C SER A 66 -11.17 10.72 -19.25
N ASP A 67 -10.87 11.49 -18.20
CA ASP A 67 -11.37 12.86 -18.02
C ASP A 67 -10.48 13.91 -18.72
N ASP A 68 -9.32 13.51 -19.25
CA ASP A 68 -8.35 14.40 -19.89
C ASP A 68 -8.52 14.38 -21.43
N PRO A 69 -8.65 15.55 -22.08
CA PRO A 69 -8.91 15.62 -23.53
C PRO A 69 -7.75 15.09 -24.38
N LEU A 70 -6.53 15.04 -23.85
CA LEU A 70 -5.35 14.53 -24.53
C LEU A 70 -4.99 13.11 -24.07
N GLU A 71 -5.91 12.40 -23.41
CA GLU A 71 -5.72 11.01 -23.02
C GLU A 71 -6.90 10.12 -23.36
N GLU A 72 -6.60 8.98 -23.98
CA GLU A 72 -7.61 7.99 -24.32
C GLU A 72 -7.25 6.62 -23.75
N ASN A 73 -8.21 5.96 -23.12
CA ASN A 73 -7.99 4.65 -22.52
C ASN A 73 -8.38 3.55 -23.50
N ILE A 74 -7.42 2.68 -23.84
CA ILE A 74 -7.61 1.62 -24.83
C ILE A 74 -7.20 0.25 -24.28
N VAL A 75 -7.72 -0.82 -24.87
CA VAL A 75 -7.21 -2.18 -24.61
C VAL A 75 -6.04 -2.51 -25.54
N GLU A 76 -5.15 -3.39 -25.09
CA GLU A 76 -4.02 -3.93 -25.85
C GLU A 76 -4.36 -4.40 -27.28
N GLN A 77 -5.57 -4.90 -27.50
CA GLN A 77 -6.01 -5.38 -28.82
C GLN A 77 -6.16 -4.32 -29.89
N VAL A 78 -6.39 -3.07 -29.49
CA VAL A 78 -6.57 -1.99 -30.45
C VAL A 78 -5.23 -1.87 -31.19
N PRO A 79 -5.21 -1.87 -32.52
CA PRO A 79 -3.97 -1.70 -33.27
C PRO A 79 -3.26 -0.41 -32.84
N LEU A 80 -1.93 -0.39 -32.92
CA LEU A 80 -1.18 0.81 -32.59
C LEU A 80 -1.45 1.86 -33.68
N PRO A 81 -1.78 3.11 -33.31
CA PRO A 81 -1.74 4.21 -34.26
C PRO A 81 -0.35 4.32 -34.90
N ASP A 82 -0.30 4.79 -36.14
CA ASP A 82 0.96 4.92 -36.87
C ASP A 82 1.92 5.88 -36.13
N GLY A 83 3.20 5.51 -36.07
CA GLY A 83 4.21 6.26 -35.31
C GLY A 83 4.15 6.15 -33.78
N TYR A 84 3.25 5.34 -33.19
CA TYR A 84 3.17 5.15 -31.73
C TYR A 84 3.87 3.87 -31.26
N VAL A 85 4.53 3.96 -30.10
CA VAL A 85 5.22 2.85 -29.43
C VAL A 85 4.60 2.63 -28.04
N LEU A 86 4.50 1.36 -27.63
CA LEU A 86 4.08 0.99 -26.28
C LEU A 86 5.25 1.13 -25.30
N VAL A 87 5.12 2.05 -24.35
CA VAL A 87 6.01 2.18 -23.20
C VAL A 87 5.44 1.35 -22.04
N PRO A 88 6.13 0.29 -21.58
CA PRO A 88 5.65 -0.54 -20.50
C PRO A 88 5.64 0.22 -19.18
N LYS A 89 4.74 -0.17 -18.28
CA LYS A 89 4.73 0.31 -16.90
C LYS A 89 5.99 -0.17 -16.16
N GLY A 90 6.63 0.73 -15.43
CA GLY A 90 7.72 0.38 -14.49
C GLY A 90 8.62 1.55 -14.19
N ASP A 91 9.20 2.14 -15.23
CA ASP A 91 10.03 3.34 -15.07
C ASP A 91 9.14 4.58 -14.96
N VAL A 92 9.10 5.13 -13.74
CA VAL A 92 8.32 6.33 -13.41
C VAL A 92 8.85 7.55 -14.15
N TYR A 93 10.17 7.67 -14.35
CA TYR A 93 10.75 8.78 -15.09
C TYR A 93 10.28 8.72 -16.54
N ILE A 94 10.46 7.59 -17.21
CA ILE A 94 10.11 7.44 -18.63
C ILE A 94 8.61 7.67 -18.84
N THR A 95 7.76 6.94 -18.13
CA THR A 95 6.30 7.03 -18.33
C THR A 95 5.73 8.41 -18.01
N ARG A 96 6.27 9.10 -16.98
CA ARG A 96 5.86 10.47 -16.65
C ARG A 96 6.29 11.48 -17.72
N HIS A 97 7.54 11.45 -18.15
CA HIS A 97 8.05 12.42 -19.13
C HIS A 97 7.45 12.18 -20.52
N CYS A 98 7.28 10.92 -20.92
CA CYS A 98 6.55 10.55 -22.13
C CYS A 98 5.13 11.12 -22.13
N ARG A 99 4.39 10.93 -21.04
CA ARG A 99 3.02 11.46 -20.88
C ARG A 99 2.99 13.00 -20.91
N SER A 100 3.95 13.67 -20.27
CA SER A 100 4.04 15.13 -20.25
C SER A 100 4.37 15.71 -21.62
N LYS A 101 5.45 15.25 -22.26
CA LYS A 101 5.91 15.77 -23.56
C LYS A 101 4.90 15.52 -24.68
N THR A 102 4.15 14.42 -24.61
CA THR A 102 3.11 14.13 -25.62
C THR A 102 1.96 15.12 -25.53
N LYS A 103 1.56 15.51 -24.32
CA LYS A 103 0.55 16.54 -24.12
C LYS A 103 1.03 17.92 -24.54
N GLU A 104 2.30 18.23 -24.27
CA GLU A 104 2.94 19.47 -24.71
C GLU A 104 3.01 19.55 -26.24
N SER A 105 3.13 18.41 -26.92
CA SER A 105 3.04 18.30 -28.38
C SER A 105 1.61 18.27 -28.91
N GLU A 106 0.59 18.50 -28.06
CA GLU A 106 -0.85 18.41 -28.38
C GLU A 106 -1.28 17.07 -29.00
N ARG A 107 -0.54 15.99 -28.73
CA ARG A 107 -0.83 14.64 -29.20
C ARG A 107 -1.57 13.84 -28.13
N ILE A 108 -2.38 12.86 -28.55
CA ILE A 108 -3.13 11.99 -27.64
C ILE A 108 -2.19 10.95 -27.01
N VAL A 109 -2.27 10.77 -25.69
CA VAL A 109 -1.63 9.67 -24.96
C VAL A 109 -2.62 8.53 -24.79
N TYR A 110 -2.25 7.32 -25.20
CA TYR A 110 -3.13 6.16 -25.03
C TYR A 110 -2.75 5.35 -23.79
N VAL A 111 -3.59 5.30 -22.77
CA VAL A 111 -3.33 4.41 -21.63
C VAL A 111 -3.80 3.00 -21.96
N VAL A 112 -2.87 2.04 -21.94
CA VAL A 112 -3.16 0.66 -22.35
C VAL A 112 -3.54 -0.17 -21.16
N TYR A 113 -4.75 -0.74 -21.22
CA TYR A 113 -5.25 -1.70 -20.26
C TYR A 113 -5.13 -3.13 -20.79
N ASN A 114 -5.03 -4.07 -19.87
CA ASN A 114 -5.13 -5.49 -20.18
C ASN A 114 -6.50 -5.83 -20.78
N ARG A 115 -6.63 -7.04 -21.35
CA ARG A 115 -7.89 -7.52 -21.94
C ARG A 115 -9.13 -7.38 -21.04
N THR A 116 -8.92 -7.44 -19.72
CA THR A 116 -10.01 -7.38 -18.74
C THR A 116 -10.36 -5.97 -18.27
N GLY A 117 -9.61 -4.94 -18.69
CA GLY A 117 -9.79 -3.55 -18.25
C GLY A 117 -9.34 -3.27 -16.79
N LYS A 118 -8.74 -4.25 -16.11
CA LYS A 118 -8.44 -4.17 -14.67
C LYS A 118 -7.05 -3.68 -14.32
N ARG A 119 -6.09 -3.81 -15.23
CA ARG A 119 -4.68 -3.48 -14.99
C ARG A 119 -4.14 -2.66 -16.16
N THR A 120 -3.40 -1.62 -15.86
CA THR A 120 -2.64 -0.85 -16.84
C THR A 120 -1.34 -1.58 -17.18
N LEU A 121 -1.11 -1.79 -18.47
CA LEU A 121 0.12 -2.38 -19.02
C LEU A 121 1.18 -1.31 -19.27
N GLY A 122 0.76 -0.11 -19.66
CA GLY A 122 1.66 0.97 -20.05
C GLY A 122 0.91 2.11 -20.72
N ILE A 123 1.65 2.93 -21.46
CA ILE A 123 1.13 4.03 -22.27
C ILE A 123 1.63 3.89 -23.71
N ARG A 124 0.83 4.23 -24.72
CA ARG A 124 1.32 4.40 -26.09
C ARG A 124 1.55 5.87 -26.35
N VAL A 125 2.68 6.14 -26.97
CA VAL A 125 3.28 7.45 -27.09
C VAL A 125 3.96 7.53 -28.45
N PRO A 126 4.02 8.72 -29.10
CA PRO A 126 4.79 8.86 -30.33
C PRO A 126 6.25 8.41 -30.14
N LYS A 127 6.79 7.71 -31.16
CA LYS A 127 8.14 7.13 -31.13
C LYS A 127 9.22 8.19 -30.88
N GLU A 128 9.10 9.34 -31.54
CA GLU A 128 10.02 10.49 -31.42
C GLU A 128 10.17 10.94 -29.96
N ILE A 129 9.05 11.09 -29.26
CA ILE A 129 9.02 11.52 -27.86
C ILE A 129 9.63 10.46 -26.94
N TYR A 130 9.38 9.18 -27.25
CA TYR A 130 9.95 8.09 -26.47
C TYR A 130 11.48 8.06 -26.56
N GLU A 131 12.04 8.22 -27.77
CA GLU A 131 13.49 8.26 -28.00
C GLU A 131 14.13 9.47 -27.29
N GLU A 132 13.54 10.66 -27.42
CA GLU A 132 14.03 11.87 -26.74
C GLU A 132 14.01 11.72 -25.20
N VAL A 133 12.98 11.07 -24.65
CA VAL A 133 12.89 10.79 -23.21
C VAL A 133 13.92 9.76 -22.77
N LEU A 134 14.24 8.76 -23.60
CA LEU A 134 15.30 7.79 -23.30
C LEU A 134 16.67 8.46 -23.26
N GLU A 135 16.97 9.33 -24.22
CA GLU A 135 18.22 10.11 -24.22
C GLU A 135 18.31 11.02 -22.99
N SER A 136 17.24 11.74 -22.68
CA SER A 136 17.14 12.58 -21.47
C SER A 136 17.31 11.76 -20.19
N ALA A 137 16.73 10.55 -20.14
CA ALA A 137 16.85 9.65 -19.00
C ALA A 137 18.29 9.18 -18.80
N ALA A 138 18.98 8.82 -19.88
CA ALA A 138 20.38 8.41 -19.86
C ALA A 138 21.29 9.57 -19.43
N ALA A 139 21.15 10.74 -20.05
CA ALA A 139 21.95 11.91 -19.75
C ALA A 139 21.82 12.39 -18.29
N THR A 140 20.63 12.30 -17.71
CA THR A 140 20.36 12.77 -16.33
C THR A 140 20.49 11.69 -15.26
N LYS A 141 20.81 10.44 -15.64
CA LYS A 141 20.77 9.29 -14.72
C LYS A 141 21.63 9.50 -13.47
N ASP A 142 22.88 9.89 -13.65
CA ASP A 142 23.84 10.02 -12.56
C ASP A 142 23.53 11.24 -11.69
N SER A 143 23.19 12.37 -12.31
CA SER A 143 22.74 13.57 -11.59
C SER A 143 21.52 13.29 -10.71
N ARG A 144 20.53 12.54 -11.22
CA ARG A 144 19.36 12.13 -10.44
C ARG A 144 19.73 11.19 -9.30
N ALA A 145 20.63 10.23 -9.54
CA ALA A 145 21.12 9.32 -8.50
C ALA A 145 21.83 10.09 -7.38
N SER A 146 22.74 11.00 -7.71
CA SER A 146 23.45 11.86 -6.76
C SER A 146 22.48 12.77 -5.99
N ALA A 147 21.51 13.38 -6.67
CA ALA A 147 20.50 14.22 -6.02
C ALA A 147 19.65 13.43 -5.01
N VAL A 148 19.36 12.15 -5.30
CA VAL A 148 18.68 11.25 -4.35
C VAL A 148 19.57 10.92 -3.17
N GLN A 149 20.85 10.60 -3.39
CA GLN A 149 21.81 10.31 -2.32
C GLN A 149 21.98 11.50 -1.37
N VAL A 150 22.09 12.73 -1.91
CA VAL A 150 22.20 13.96 -1.10
C VAL A 150 20.97 14.15 -0.22
N ARG A 151 19.76 13.92 -0.76
CA ARG A 151 18.53 14.01 0.04
C ARG A 151 18.45 12.93 1.11
N ASP A 152 18.78 11.68 0.76
CA ASP A 152 18.77 10.59 1.73
C ASP A 152 19.78 10.83 2.86
N ALA A 153 20.98 11.34 2.54
CA ALA A 153 21.98 11.72 3.53
C ALA A 153 21.48 12.86 4.45
N LYS A 154 20.79 13.85 3.88
CA LYS A 154 20.18 14.95 4.64
C LYS A 154 19.07 14.45 5.58
N ASP A 155 18.19 13.57 5.10
CA ASP A 155 17.12 12.98 5.93
C ASP A 155 17.69 12.16 7.09
N LEU A 156 18.75 11.41 6.83
CA LEU A 156 19.46 10.63 7.86
C LEU A 156 20.16 11.55 8.87
N SER A 157 20.83 12.62 8.42
CA SER A 157 21.46 13.62 9.32
C SER A 157 20.41 14.26 10.21
N LYS A 158 19.29 14.70 9.63
CA LYS A 158 18.17 15.27 10.38
C LYS A 158 17.65 14.30 11.44
N SER A 159 17.47 13.03 11.08
CA SER A 159 16.97 12.00 12.01
C SER A 159 17.98 11.73 13.13
N ARG A 160 19.28 11.74 12.82
CA ARG A 160 20.37 11.60 13.81
C ARG A 160 20.39 12.77 14.78
N GLU A 161 20.28 14.00 14.29
CA GLU A 161 20.23 15.21 15.12
C GLU A 161 19.01 15.19 16.05
N LEU A 162 17.83 14.81 15.55
CA LEU A 162 16.63 14.66 16.37
C LEU A 162 16.82 13.61 17.47
N LEU A 163 17.37 12.42 17.15
CA LEU A 163 17.65 11.40 18.17
C LEU A 163 18.61 11.90 19.26
N LYS A 164 19.67 12.63 18.89
CA LYS A 164 20.61 13.21 19.87
C LYS A 164 19.96 14.27 20.76
N ASN A 165 19.05 15.05 20.20
CA ASN A 165 18.36 16.11 20.94
C ASN A 165 17.29 15.55 21.88
N GLU A 166 16.52 14.54 21.43
CA GLU A 166 15.46 13.92 22.24
C GLU A 166 16.01 12.94 23.28
N PHE A 167 17.12 12.26 22.98
CA PHE A 167 17.70 11.23 23.84
C PHE A 167 19.20 11.50 24.11
N PRO A 168 19.54 12.58 24.83
CA PRO A 168 20.92 12.99 25.05
C PRO A 168 21.76 11.97 25.83
N LEU A 169 21.13 11.12 26.66
CA LEU A 169 21.81 10.08 27.45
C LEU A 169 21.79 8.69 26.80
N MET A 170 21.29 8.56 25.56
CA MET A 170 21.30 7.28 24.84
C MET A 170 22.74 6.86 24.47
N PRO A 171 23.10 5.57 24.62
CA PRO A 171 24.38 5.06 24.14
C PRO A 171 24.56 5.31 22.64
N LYS A 172 25.79 5.65 22.23
CA LYS A 172 26.09 5.97 20.83
C LYS A 172 25.90 4.76 19.92
N GLU A 173 26.23 3.57 20.40
CA GLU A 173 26.02 2.32 19.63
C GLU A 173 24.53 2.09 19.39
N THR A 174 23.70 2.28 20.41
CA THR A 174 22.24 2.15 20.31
C THR A 174 21.65 3.13 19.31
N LEU A 175 22.12 4.38 19.31
CA LEU A 175 21.68 5.40 18.36
C LEU A 175 21.94 4.97 16.90
N GLU A 176 23.13 4.44 16.62
CA GLU A 176 23.49 3.96 15.27
C GLU A 176 22.64 2.74 14.87
N ILE A 177 22.42 1.79 15.77
CA ILE A 177 21.53 0.64 15.53
C ILE A 177 20.11 1.09 15.19
N VAL A 178 19.57 2.08 15.92
CA VAL A 178 18.23 2.63 15.66
C VAL A 178 18.18 3.31 14.29
N LEU A 179 19.19 4.09 13.92
CA LEU A 179 19.27 4.74 12.61
C LEU A 179 19.32 3.72 11.47
N GLU A 180 20.24 2.75 11.55
CA GLU A 180 20.42 1.71 10.55
C GLU A 180 19.18 0.84 10.39
N HIS A 181 18.48 0.55 11.49
CA HIS A 181 17.30 -0.31 11.44
C HIS A 181 16.05 0.46 11.01
N ALA A 182 15.66 1.49 11.75
CA ALA A 182 14.36 2.14 11.62
C ALA A 182 14.27 3.10 10.42
N PHE A 183 15.39 3.68 9.99
CA PHE A 183 15.45 4.67 8.91
C PHE A 183 15.99 4.10 7.59
N LEU A 184 16.19 2.77 7.51
CA LEU A 184 16.62 2.10 6.28
C LEU A 184 15.65 2.36 5.13
N LYS A 185 16.17 2.87 4.01
CA LYS A 185 15.41 3.13 2.80
C LYS A 185 14.78 1.85 2.24
N GLY A 186 13.53 1.94 1.80
CA GLY A 186 12.82 0.82 1.15
C GLY A 186 12.33 -0.28 2.10
N SER A 187 12.56 -0.15 3.41
CA SER A 187 12.16 -1.16 4.40
C SER A 187 10.68 -1.14 4.80
N GLY A 188 9.96 -0.06 4.50
CA GLY A 188 8.60 0.15 5.00
C GLY A 188 8.51 0.45 6.51
N ARG A 189 9.64 0.73 7.17
CA ARG A 189 9.70 1.04 8.60
C ARG A 189 9.34 2.49 8.92
N VAL A 190 9.12 2.74 10.21
CA VAL A 190 8.63 4.03 10.74
C VAL A 190 9.48 5.22 10.32
N GLY A 191 10.81 5.08 10.26
CA GLY A 191 11.72 6.20 9.96
C GLY A 191 11.58 6.78 8.55
N ARG A 192 10.93 6.08 7.61
CA ARG A 192 10.74 6.54 6.21
C ARG A 192 9.28 6.85 5.86
N THR A 193 8.37 6.80 6.82
CA THR A 193 6.96 7.15 6.56
C THR A 193 6.77 8.66 6.46
N ALA A 194 5.92 9.12 5.54
CA ALA A 194 5.52 10.53 5.46
C ALA A 194 4.26 10.84 6.30
N MET A 195 3.66 9.81 6.93
CA MET A 195 2.39 9.95 7.65
C MET A 195 2.52 10.38 9.12
N ILE A 196 3.76 10.37 9.65
CA ILE A 196 4.06 10.62 11.06
C ILE A 196 5.10 11.75 11.11
N SER A 197 5.06 12.60 12.14
CA SER A 197 6.07 13.66 12.34
C SER A 197 7.44 13.05 12.65
N ASP A 198 8.52 13.78 12.43
CA ASP A 198 9.86 13.22 12.60
C ASP A 198 10.16 12.89 14.08
N GLU A 199 9.68 13.71 15.02
CA GLU A 199 9.77 13.51 16.48
C GLU A 199 9.02 12.24 16.91
N ARG A 200 7.86 11.99 16.31
CA ARG A 200 7.12 10.77 16.63
C ARG A 200 7.78 9.53 16.02
N LYS A 201 8.54 9.64 14.92
CA LYS A 201 9.29 8.52 14.34
C LYS A 201 10.47 8.13 15.22
N THR A 202 11.23 9.10 15.71
CA THR A 202 12.37 8.89 16.60
C THR A 202 11.93 8.18 17.87
N LEU A 203 10.87 8.69 18.52
CA LEU A 203 10.26 8.04 19.69
C LEU A 203 9.86 6.58 19.42
N LEU A 204 9.06 6.34 18.36
CA LEU A 204 8.61 4.98 18.02
C LEU A 204 9.76 4.04 17.66
N ALA A 205 10.82 4.55 17.04
CA ALA A 205 12.00 3.76 16.69
C ALA A 205 12.78 3.34 17.95
N VAL A 206 12.93 4.26 18.91
CA VAL A 206 13.58 4.03 20.19
C VAL A 206 12.75 3.09 21.06
N GLU A 207 11.44 3.32 21.23
CA GLU A 207 10.52 2.42 21.95
C GLU A 207 10.60 0.99 21.37
N ALA A 208 10.64 0.87 20.03
CA ALA A 208 10.77 -0.43 19.39
C ALA A 208 12.12 -1.09 19.72
N HIS A 209 13.23 -0.37 19.65
CA HIS A 209 14.54 -0.90 20.02
C HIS A 209 14.57 -1.34 21.48
N ILE A 210 14.11 -0.50 22.41
CA ILE A 210 14.04 -0.81 23.83
C ILE A 210 13.22 -2.07 24.06
N ARG A 211 12.03 -2.17 23.46
CA ARG A 211 11.18 -3.35 23.56
C ARG A 211 11.91 -4.62 23.17
N HIS A 212 12.60 -4.64 22.03
CA HIS A 212 13.20 -5.87 21.51
C HIS A 212 14.53 -6.22 22.17
N VAL A 213 15.29 -5.23 22.67
CA VAL A 213 16.66 -5.42 23.16
C VAL A 213 16.74 -5.41 24.69
N HIS A 214 15.99 -4.52 25.33
CA HIS A 214 16.12 -4.24 26.77
C HIS A 214 14.98 -4.81 27.63
N THR A 215 14.08 -5.60 27.04
CA THR A 215 12.96 -6.21 27.77
C THR A 215 12.82 -7.69 27.44
N PRO A 216 12.13 -8.50 28.27
CA PRO A 216 11.87 -9.91 27.96
C PRO A 216 10.82 -10.12 26.86
N TYR A 217 10.49 -9.09 26.07
CA TYR A 217 9.43 -9.15 25.06
C TYR A 217 9.56 -10.34 24.10
N GLU A 218 10.77 -10.63 23.60
CA GLU A 218 10.99 -11.78 22.71
C GLU A 218 10.71 -13.11 23.43
N LYS A 219 11.13 -13.26 24.69
CA LYS A 219 10.84 -14.45 25.51
C LYS A 219 9.34 -14.64 25.73
N LEU A 220 8.62 -13.56 26.04
CA LEU A 220 7.16 -13.61 26.19
C LEU A 220 6.47 -14.09 24.90
N LEU A 221 6.97 -13.68 23.73
CA LEU A 221 6.43 -14.18 22.46
C LEU A 221 6.73 -15.66 22.23
N GLU A 222 7.92 -16.12 22.59
CA GLU A 222 8.31 -17.54 22.53
C GLU A 222 7.45 -18.41 23.46
N GLU A 223 7.10 -17.89 24.64
CA GLU A 223 6.20 -18.52 25.63
C GLU A 223 4.72 -18.50 25.19
N GLY A 224 4.41 -17.90 24.03
CA GLY A 224 3.06 -17.89 23.45
C GLY A 224 2.15 -16.77 23.98
N VAL A 225 2.69 -15.80 24.73
CA VAL A 225 1.94 -14.62 25.16
C VAL A 225 1.51 -13.81 23.93
N SER A 226 0.28 -13.30 23.94
CA SER A 226 -0.21 -12.48 22.83
C SER A 226 0.63 -11.21 22.69
N ARG A 227 0.85 -10.74 21.45
CA ARG A 227 1.61 -9.50 21.21
C ARG A 227 1.06 -8.29 21.96
N LYS A 228 -0.25 -8.26 22.21
CA LYS A 228 -0.88 -7.16 22.95
C LYS A 228 -0.48 -7.23 24.41
N ASP A 229 -0.65 -8.39 25.04
CA ASP A 229 -0.37 -8.57 26.46
C ASP A 229 1.13 -8.48 26.74
N ALA A 230 1.98 -9.02 25.86
CA ALA A 230 3.43 -8.89 25.95
C ALA A 230 3.87 -7.42 25.88
N ARG A 231 3.25 -6.60 25.00
CA ARG A 231 3.52 -5.15 24.93
C ARG A 231 3.09 -4.43 26.19
N GLU A 232 1.93 -4.78 26.74
CA GLU A 232 1.38 -4.18 27.96
C GLU A 232 2.28 -4.50 29.17
N GLN A 233 2.77 -5.74 29.27
CA GLN A 233 3.67 -6.17 30.34
C GLN A 233 5.03 -5.45 30.32
N VAL A 234 5.64 -5.25 29.15
CA VAL A 234 6.96 -4.60 29.05
C VAL A 234 6.88 -3.07 28.98
N TRP A 235 5.69 -2.50 28.84
CA TRP A 235 5.50 -1.06 28.67
C TRP A 235 6.12 -0.21 29.78
N PRO A 236 5.98 -0.55 31.09
CA PRO A 236 6.62 0.22 32.15
C PRO A 236 8.14 0.23 32.05
N THR A 237 8.76 -0.90 31.69
CA THR A 237 10.21 -0.99 31.48
C THR A 237 10.67 -0.15 30.29
N ILE A 238 9.89 -0.12 29.21
CA ILE A 238 10.18 0.74 28.05
C ILE A 238 10.20 2.20 28.48
N GLN A 239 9.15 2.66 29.18
CA GLN A 239 9.03 4.05 29.62
C GLN A 239 10.14 4.47 30.59
N ALA A 240 10.55 3.57 31.50
CA ALA A 240 11.63 3.85 32.44
C ALA A 240 12.95 4.14 31.69
N ILE A 241 13.34 3.24 30.77
CA ILE A 241 14.57 3.39 29.98
C ILE A 241 14.49 4.61 29.06
N GLU A 242 13.34 4.83 28.43
CA GLU A 242 13.09 5.97 27.56
C GLU A 242 13.33 7.30 28.31
N ARG A 243 12.77 7.45 29.52
CA ARG A 243 12.97 8.64 30.37
C ARG A 243 14.42 8.80 30.81
N THR A 244 15.10 7.71 31.17
CA THR A 244 16.52 7.74 31.48
C THR A 244 17.32 8.28 30.30
N TRP A 245 17.03 7.82 29.08
CA TRP A 245 17.72 8.30 27.87
C TRP A 245 17.37 9.74 27.49
N GLN A 246 16.15 10.19 27.80
CA GLN A 246 15.74 11.59 27.68
C GLN A 246 16.44 12.52 28.68
N GLY A 247 17.10 11.98 29.71
CA GLY A 247 17.67 12.79 30.79
C GLY A 247 16.62 13.36 31.74
N CYS A 248 15.40 12.82 31.73
CA CYS A 248 14.40 13.09 32.75
C CYS A 248 14.76 12.27 34.00
N GLU A 249 15.57 12.83 34.88
CA GLU A 249 15.72 12.29 36.22
C GLU A 249 14.36 12.34 36.93
N GLU A 250 13.95 11.20 37.48
CA GLU A 250 12.81 11.11 38.37
C GLU A 250 13.23 11.81 39.67
N ASN A 251 12.91 13.10 39.81
CA ASN A 251 13.03 13.77 41.10
C ASN A 251 12.29 12.89 42.12
N GLU A 252 13.08 12.42 43.08
CA GLU A 252 12.76 11.56 44.19
C GLU A 252 11.27 11.53 44.54
N THR A 253 10.66 10.35 44.46
CA THR A 253 9.57 10.01 45.37
C THR A 253 10.18 9.95 46.77
N THR A 254 10.31 11.10 47.43
CA THR A 254 10.57 11.20 48.87
C THR A 254 9.31 10.74 49.61
N LEU A 255 9.07 9.42 49.60
CA LEU A 255 8.08 8.77 50.43
C LEU A 255 8.82 7.86 51.42
N ALA A 256 8.62 8.15 52.72
CA ALA A 256 9.29 7.63 53.91
C ALA A 256 10.56 8.44 54.27
N LEU A 257 10.57 9.25 55.33
CA LEU A 257 10.21 8.91 56.70
C LEU A 257 9.49 10.08 57.39
N ARG A 258 8.28 9.84 57.91
CA ARG A 258 7.77 10.64 59.04
C ARG A 258 8.55 10.19 60.28
N PRO A 259 9.17 11.07 61.07
CA PRO A 259 9.45 10.75 62.45
C PRO A 259 8.11 10.75 63.20
N VAL A 260 7.77 9.59 63.76
CA VAL A 260 6.84 9.53 64.88
C VAL A 260 7.69 9.92 66.09
N GLU A 261 7.48 11.12 66.61
CA GLU A 261 7.96 11.50 67.94
C GLU A 261 6.83 11.22 68.95
N ASP A 262 7.24 10.70 70.11
CA ASP A 262 6.46 10.13 71.22
C ASP A 262 5.47 11.09 71.91
#